data_AF-A0A9D9LD27-F1
#
_entry.id   AF-A0A9D9LD27-F1
#
_cell.length_a   1.000
_cell.length_b   1.000
_cell.length_c   1.000
_cell.angle_alpha   90.00
_cell.angle_beta   90.00
_cell.angle_gamma   90.00
#
_symmetry.space_group_name_H-M   'P 1'
#
loop_
_entity.id
_entity.type
_entity.pdbx_description
1 polymer ?
#
loop_
_entity_poly.entity_id
_entity_poly.type
_entity_poly.pdbx_seq_one_letter_code
_entity_poly.pdbx_strand_id
1 'polypeptide(L)'
;ATVPKLTLIVRKSYGGAYLAMCSRHLGADVVLAWPQAEIAVMGPEGAANIIFRREIRDAADPEERRQEMIDDYRQRFSNPYQAAKRGYVDAVINPKDTRRTLVAALEMAATKHEQRPRKKHGNIPL
;
A
#
# COMPACT_ATOMS: atom_id res chain seq x y z
N ALA A 1 9.86 5.78 -15.27
CA ALA A 1 9.70 7.25 -15.12
C ALA A 1 10.71 7.77 -14.10
N THR A 2 11.38 8.88 -14.42
CA THR A 2 12.43 9.54 -13.61
C THR A 2 11.99 10.91 -13.06
N VAL A 3 10.82 11.41 -13.46
CA VAL A 3 10.18 12.59 -12.87
C VAL A 3 9.87 12.37 -11.38
N PRO A 4 9.57 13.44 -10.62
CA PRO A 4 8.98 13.32 -9.29
C PRO A 4 7.70 12.48 -9.31
N LYS A 5 7.61 11.50 -8.42
CA LYS A 5 6.48 10.58 -8.26
C LYS A 5 6.05 10.58 -6.81
N LEU A 6 4.84 11.09 -6.58
CA LEU A 6 4.22 11.13 -5.27
C LEU A 6 2.99 10.22 -5.31
N THR A 7 2.87 9.33 -4.32
CA THR A 7 1.76 8.40 -4.20
C THR A 7 0.98 8.70 -2.93
N LEU A 8 -0.34 8.89 -3.05
CA LEU A 8 -1.25 9.01 -1.91
C LEU A 8 -2.22 7.84 -1.90
N ILE A 9 -2.16 7.04 -0.84
CA ILE A 9 -3.07 5.91 -0.62
C ILE A 9 -4.26 6.42 0.20
N VAL A 10 -5.41 6.57 -0.46
CA VAL A 10 -6.63 7.13 0.15
C VAL A 10 -7.48 6.07 0.88
N ARG A 11 -7.44 4.81 0.42
CA ARG A 11 -8.21 3.70 1.01
C ARG A 11 -7.55 2.35 0.68
N LYS A 12 -8.20 1.50 -0.11
CA LYS A 12 -7.76 0.12 -0.40
C LYS A 12 -6.59 0.12 -1.39
N SER A 13 -5.54 -0.63 -1.07
CA SER A 13 -4.39 -0.87 -1.94
C SER A 13 -3.85 -2.28 -1.71
N TYR A 14 -4.18 -3.21 -2.63
CA TYR A 14 -3.94 -4.64 -2.42
C TYR A 14 -3.04 -5.26 -3.48
N GLY A 15 -2.10 -6.09 -3.02
CA GLY A 15 -1.33 -7.01 -3.86
C GLY A 15 -0.65 -6.35 -5.06
N GLY A 16 -0.85 -6.94 -6.25
CA GLY A 16 -0.27 -6.41 -7.49
C GLY A 16 -0.76 -5.01 -7.85
N ALA A 17 -2.00 -4.65 -7.49
CA ALA A 17 -2.53 -3.31 -7.74
C ALA A 17 -1.81 -2.25 -6.89
N TYR A 18 -1.45 -2.57 -5.65
CA TYR A 18 -0.60 -1.68 -4.83
C TYR A 18 0.74 -1.39 -5.51
N LEU A 19 1.38 -2.43 -6.07
CA LEU A 19 2.63 -2.24 -6.82
C LEU A 19 2.40 -1.37 -8.06
N ALA A 20 1.39 -1.72 -8.87
CA ALA A 20 1.07 -1.04 -10.12
C ALA A 20 0.72 0.45 -9.93
N MET A 21 0.11 0.81 -8.80
CA MET A 21 -0.18 2.21 -8.41
C MET A 21 1.05 2.97 -7.91
N CYS A 22 2.22 2.68 -8.47
CA CYS A 22 3.51 3.29 -8.15
C CYS A 22 3.84 3.26 -6.65
N SER A 23 3.99 2.06 -6.08
CA SER A 23 4.50 1.92 -4.72
C SER A 23 5.95 2.42 -4.58
N ARG A 24 6.45 2.56 -3.34
CA ARG A 24 7.87 2.82 -3.03
C ARG A 24 8.81 1.89 -3.79
N HIS A 25 8.43 0.63 -3.97
CA HIS A 25 9.21 -0.39 -4.68
C HIS A 25 9.37 -0.12 -6.18
N LEU A 26 8.46 0.65 -6.79
CA LEU A 26 8.58 1.13 -8.18
C LEU A 26 9.21 2.54 -8.27
N GLY A 27 9.84 2.96 -7.18
CA GLY A 27 10.61 4.20 -7.08
C GLY A 27 9.78 5.45 -6.90
N ALA A 28 8.60 5.36 -6.27
CA ALA A 28 7.92 6.56 -5.76
C ALA A 28 8.85 7.30 -4.79
N ASP A 29 8.94 8.63 -4.95
CA ASP A 29 9.81 9.49 -4.16
C ASP A 29 9.23 9.75 -2.77
N VAL A 30 7.91 9.96 -2.72
CA VAL A 30 7.15 10.10 -1.47
C VAL A 30 5.88 9.27 -1.56
N VAL A 31 5.62 8.47 -0.54
CA VAL A 31 4.42 7.65 -0.37
C VAL A 31 3.72 8.06 0.91
N LEU A 32 2.50 8.57 0.76
CA LEU A 32 1.64 9.01 1.85
C LEU A 32 0.44 8.07 1.96
N ALA A 33 -0.09 7.93 3.16
CA ALA A 33 -1.33 7.20 3.38
C ALA A 33 -2.27 8.01 4.27
N TRP A 34 -3.58 7.87 4.05
CA TRP A 34 -4.58 8.31 5.02
C TRP A 34 -4.75 7.28 6.15
N PRO A 35 -5.31 7.67 7.31
CA PRO A 35 -5.46 6.75 8.44
C PRO A 35 -6.37 5.56 8.12
N GLN A 36 -7.36 5.76 7.24
CA GLN A 36 -8.26 4.70 6.76
C GLN A 36 -7.69 3.87 5.59
N ALA A 37 -6.43 4.04 5.21
CA ALA A 37 -5.84 3.27 4.13
C ALA A 37 -5.62 1.80 4.55
N GLU A 38 -6.00 0.88 3.66
CA GLU A 38 -5.82 -0.54 3.86
C GLU A 38 -4.76 -1.04 2.87
N ILE A 39 -3.57 -1.36 3.37
CA ILE A 39 -2.43 -1.82 2.56
C ILE A 39 -2.16 -3.27 2.92
N ALA A 40 -2.40 -4.19 1.98
CA ALA A 40 -2.29 -5.63 2.24
C ALA A 40 -1.87 -6.42 0.98
N VAL A 41 -1.43 -7.67 1.16
CA VAL A 41 -1.09 -8.57 0.05
C VAL A 41 -2.32 -8.98 -0.77
N MET A 42 -3.47 -9.12 -0.11
CA MET A 42 -4.77 -9.43 -0.71
C MET A 42 -5.89 -8.92 0.20
N GLY A 43 -7.14 -9.04 -0.24
CA GLY A 43 -8.29 -8.66 0.58
C GLY A 43 -8.38 -9.48 1.87
N PRO A 44 -8.85 -8.89 2.99
CA PRO A 44 -8.85 -9.52 4.31
C PRO A 44 -9.68 -10.81 4.36
N GLU A 45 -10.81 -10.86 3.66
CA GLU A 45 -11.64 -12.07 3.52
C GLU A 45 -10.87 -13.23 2.88
N GLY A 46 -10.21 -12.98 1.74
CA GLY A 46 -9.40 -13.97 1.06
C GLY A 46 -8.22 -14.44 1.91
N ALA A 47 -7.55 -13.52 2.59
CA ALA A 47 -6.44 -13.83 3.47
C ALA A 47 -6.87 -14.71 4.64
N ALA A 48 -7.96 -14.34 5.33
CA ALA A 48 -8.46 -15.07 6.48
C ALA A 48 -8.85 -16.52 6.13
N ASN A 49 -9.54 -16.71 5.00
CA ASN A 49 -9.96 -18.03 4.53
C ASN A 49 -8.79 -18.96 4.16
N ILE A 50 -7.62 -18.40 3.81
CA ILE A 50 -6.42 -19.18 3.48
C ILE A 50 -5.60 -19.45 4.73
N ILE A 51 -5.34 -18.41 5.54
CA ILE A 51 -4.46 -18.48 6.72
C ILE A 51 -5.12 -19.29 7.84
N PHE A 52 -6.38 -18.98 8.15
CA PHE A 52 -7.11 -19.56 9.28
C PHE A 52 -8.06 -20.68 8.83
N ARG A 53 -7.81 -21.29 7.65
CA ARG A 53 -8.69 -22.29 7.03
C ARG A 53 -9.08 -23.42 7.99
N ARG A 54 -8.12 -23.93 8.75
CA ARG A 54 -8.35 -25.04 9.71
C ARG A 54 -9.15 -24.58 10.91
N GLU A 55 -8.79 -23.44 11.49
CA GLU A 55 -9.45 -22.87 12.66
C GLU A 55 -10.91 -22.50 12.39
N ILE A 56 -11.20 -21.98 11.19
CA ILE A 56 -12.56 -21.68 10.74
C ILE A 56 -13.35 -22.99 10.55
N ARG A 57 -12.77 -23.99 9.89
CA ARG A 57 -13.43 -25.27 9.61
C ARG A 57 -13.74 -26.06 10.89
N ASP A 58 -12.82 -26.05 11.85
CA ASP A 58 -12.90 -26.87 13.06
C ASP A 58 -13.66 -26.15 14.20
N ALA A 59 -14.17 -24.93 13.96
CA ALA A 59 -14.96 -24.17 14.92
C ALA A 59 -16.41 -24.67 15.04
N ALA A 60 -17.01 -24.45 16.20
CA ALA A 60 -18.43 -24.75 16.44
C ALA A 60 -19.36 -23.91 15.56
N ASP A 61 -19.02 -22.64 15.35
CA ASP A 61 -19.65 -21.76 14.36
C ASP A 61 -18.57 -21.23 13.39
N PRO A 62 -18.43 -21.86 12.20
CA PRO A 62 -17.46 -21.44 11.20
C PRO A 62 -17.68 -20.02 10.66
N GLU A 63 -18.93 -19.54 10.58
CA GLU A 63 -19.20 -18.23 10.00
C GLU A 63 -18.88 -17.12 11.00
N GLU A 64 -19.25 -17.28 12.26
CA GLU A 64 -18.84 -16.38 13.34
C GLU A 64 -17.30 -16.35 13.43
N ARG A 65 -16.66 -17.53 13.46
CA ARG A 65 -15.20 -17.62 13.54
C ARG A 65 -14.51 -16.97 12.34
N ARG A 66 -15.06 -17.13 11.14
CA ARG A 66 -14.54 -16.47 9.93
C ARG A 66 -14.58 -14.95 10.07
N GLN A 67 -15.70 -14.41 10.53
CA GLN A 67 -15.85 -12.96 10.71
C GLN A 67 -14.84 -12.41 11.72
N GLU A 68 -14.65 -13.10 12.85
CA GLU A 68 -13.63 -12.76 13.84
C GLU A 68 -12.21 -12.71 13.22
N MET A 69 -11.86 -13.73 12.43
CA MET A 69 -10.53 -13.81 11.79
C MET A 69 -10.34 -12.74 10.71
N ILE A 70 -11.40 -12.36 10.00
CA ILE A 70 -11.36 -11.25 9.03
C ILE A 70 -11.08 -9.93 9.75
N ASP A 71 -11.78 -9.67 10.85
CA ASP A 71 -11.63 -8.42 11.58
C ASP A 71 -10.30 -8.34 12.32
N ASP A 72 -9.82 -9.44 12.91
CA ASP A 72 -8.47 -9.53 13.49
C ASP A 72 -7.39 -9.29 12.41
N TYR A 73 -7.51 -9.93 11.25
CA TYR A 73 -6.59 -9.71 10.14
C TYR A 73 -6.61 -8.26 9.66
N ARG A 74 -7.81 -7.66 9.53
CA ARG A 74 -7.97 -6.27 9.10
C ARG A 74 -7.29 -5.32 10.09
N GLN A 75 -7.52 -5.51 11.39
CA GLN A 75 -6.93 -4.66 12.43
C GLN A 75 -5.41 -4.80 12.49
N ARG A 76 -4.88 -6.02 12.44
CA ARG A 76 -3.44 -6.27 12.60
C ARG A 76 -2.62 -5.95 11.36
N PHE A 77 -3.14 -6.29 10.18
CA PHE A 77 -2.37 -6.30 8.95
C PHE A 77 -2.87 -5.30 7.90
N SER A 78 -4.18 -5.11 7.75
CA SER A 78 -4.76 -4.22 6.73
C SER A 78 -4.90 -2.77 7.20
N ASN A 79 -3.81 -2.20 7.72
CA ASN A 79 -3.73 -0.82 8.16
C ASN A 79 -2.46 -0.14 7.61
N PRO A 80 -2.39 1.20 7.57
CA PRO A 80 -1.25 1.88 6.92
C PRO A 80 0.02 1.84 7.77
N TYR A 81 -0.11 1.59 9.07
CA TYR A 81 0.99 1.64 10.04
C TYR A 81 1.96 0.48 9.88
N GLN A 82 1.50 -0.69 9.43
CA GLN A 82 2.40 -1.81 9.10
C GLN A 82 3.33 -1.46 7.94
N ALA A 83 2.81 -0.78 6.91
CA ALA A 83 3.61 -0.31 5.78
C ALA A 83 4.55 0.83 6.20
N ALA A 84 4.08 1.74 7.06
CA ALA A 84 4.90 2.84 7.60
C ALA A 84 6.07 2.33 8.46
N LYS A 85 5.83 1.34 9.33
CA LYS A 85 6.88 0.72 10.16
C LYS A 85 8.02 0.12 9.33
N ARG A 86 7.73 -0.31 8.10
CA ARG A 86 8.70 -0.87 7.16
C ARG A 86 9.34 0.18 6.24
N GLY A 87 8.94 1.45 6.34
CA GLY A 87 9.41 2.53 5.47
C GLY A 87 8.85 2.46 4.04
N TYR A 88 7.77 1.72 3.81
CA TYR A 88 7.09 1.69 2.50
C TYR A 88 6.16 2.87 2.31
N VAL A 89 5.67 3.44 3.42
CA VAL A 89 4.92 4.70 3.51
C VAL A 89 5.77 5.64 4.35
N ASP A 90 6.02 6.84 3.85
CA ASP A 90 6.82 7.86 4.53
C ASP A 90 6.05 8.50 5.68
N ALA A 91 4.74 8.73 5.50
CA ALA A 91 3.89 9.29 6.55
C ALA A 91 2.42 8.87 6.40
N VAL A 92 1.77 8.66 7.55
CA VAL A 92 0.31 8.62 7.66
C VAL A 92 -0.17 10.02 8.02
N ILE A 93 -0.94 10.65 7.14
CA ILE A 93 -1.34 12.06 7.27
C ILE A 93 -2.85 12.22 7.41
N ASN A 94 -3.31 13.29 8.05
CA ASN A 94 -4.73 13.62 8.04
C ASN A 94 -5.17 14.01 6.62
N PRO A 95 -6.35 13.54 6.14
CA PRO A 95 -6.86 13.90 4.82
C PRO A 95 -6.82 15.40 4.48
N LYS A 96 -7.06 16.28 5.47
CA LYS A 96 -7.04 17.74 5.26
C LYS A 96 -5.64 18.30 4.96
N ASP A 97 -4.59 17.61 5.40
CA ASP A 97 -3.20 18.06 5.21
C ASP A 97 -2.63 17.67 3.84
N THR A 98 -3.36 16.85 3.06
CA THR A 98 -2.93 16.29 1.78
C THR A 98 -2.32 17.33 0.85
N ARG A 99 -3.03 18.44 0.60
CA ARG A 99 -2.56 19.48 -0.32
C ARG A 99 -1.22 20.06 0.13
N ARG A 100 -1.11 20.44 1.41
CA ARG A 100 0.10 21.03 1.98
C ARG A 100 1.29 20.08 1.86
N THR A 101 1.08 18.82 2.22
CA THR A 101 2.15 17.80 2.18
C THR A 101 2.59 17.50 0.75
N LEU A 102 1.66 17.41 -0.20
CA LEU A 102 2.01 17.17 -1.61
C LEU A 102 2.78 18.35 -2.22
N VAL A 103 2.40 19.59 -1.91
CA VAL A 103 3.13 20.78 -2.38
C VAL A 103 4.57 20.76 -1.86
N ALA A 104 4.78 20.57 -0.56
CA ALA A 104 6.11 20.50 0.02
C ALA A 104 6.96 19.35 -0.56
N ALA A 105 6.35 18.19 -0.80
CA ALA A 105 7.04 17.05 -1.42
C ALA A 105 7.43 17.32 -2.88
N LEU A 106 6.60 18.05 -3.64
CA LEU A 106 6.95 18.47 -5.01
C LEU A 106 8.07 19.51 -5.02
N GLU A 107 8.04 20.48 -4.11
CA GLU A 107 9.11 21.47 -3.95
C GLU A 107 10.45 20.80 -3.63
N MET A 108 10.46 19.86 -2.68
CA MET A 108 11.64 19.05 -2.34
C MET A 108 12.15 18.26 -3.55
N ALA A 109 11.25 17.70 -4.36
CA ALA A 109 11.61 16.87 -5.50
C ALA A 109 11.90 17.67 -6.80
N ALA A 110 11.78 19.00 -6.79
CA ALA A 110 11.87 19.83 -7.99
C ALA A 110 13.21 19.72 -8.71
N THR A 111 14.31 19.47 -7.97
CA THR A 111 15.66 19.29 -8.52
C THR A 111 16.06 17.81 -8.64
N LYS A 112 15.10 16.89 -8.58
CA LYS A 112 15.37 15.45 -8.70
C LYS A 112 16.01 15.14 -10.06
N HIS A 113 17.12 14.42 -10.02
CA HIS A 113 17.76 13.86 -11.20
C HIS A 113 18.07 12.37 -10.99
N GLU A 114 17.56 11.50 -11.87
CA GLU A 114 17.69 10.05 -11.77
C GLU A 114 18.21 9.49 -13.12
N GLN A 115 19.35 8.80 -13.10
CA GLN A 115 19.90 8.15 -14.29
C GLN A 115 19.35 6.73 -14.48
N ARG A 116 19.38 6.25 -15.73
CA ARG A 116 18.99 4.88 -16.09
C ARG A 116 20.08 4.23 -16.95
N PRO A 117 20.18 2.88 -16.99
CA PRO A 117 21.14 2.20 -17.85
C PRO A 117 20.99 2.60 -19.32
N ARG A 118 22.11 2.85 -20.00
CA ARG A 118 22.14 3.24 -21.42
C ARG A 118 21.55 2.13 -22.29
N LYS A 119 20.61 2.48 -23.17
CA LYS A 119 19.94 1.58 -24.12
C LYS A 119 19.36 2.40 -25.27
N LYS A 120 19.10 1.77 -26.42
CA LYS A 120 18.38 2.43 -27.53
C LYS A 120 16.95 2.79 -27.12
N HIS A 121 16.23 1.83 -26.53
CA HIS A 121 14.89 1.99 -25.97
C HIS A 121 14.57 0.82 -24.99
N GLY A 122 13.42 0.88 -24.32
CA GLY A 122 12.88 -0.25 -23.55
C GLY A 122 12.13 -1.26 -24.42
N ASN A 123 11.62 -2.32 -23.79
CA ASN A 123 10.73 -3.32 -24.43
C ASN A 123 9.52 -3.53 -23.52
N ILE A 124 8.54 -2.63 -23.61
CA ILE A 124 7.30 -2.72 -22.81
C ILE A 124 6.41 -3.84 -23.39
N PRO A 125 5.62 -4.57 -22.58
CA PRO A 125 4.58 -5.44 -23.09
C PRO A 125 3.62 -4.68 -24.04
N LEU A 126 3.19 -5.33 -25.13
CA LEU A 126 2.24 -4.82 -26.12
C LEU A 126 0.95 -5.63 -26.07
#